data_AF-A0AAW6SYM7-F1
#
_entry.id   AF-A0AAW6SYM7-F1
#
_cell.length_a   1.000
_cell.length_b   1.000
_cell.length_c   1.000
_cell.angle_alpha   90.00
_cell.angle_beta   90.00
_cell.angle_gamma   90.00
#
_symmetry.space_group_name_H-M   'P 1'
#
loop_
_entity.id
_entity.type
_entity.pdbx_description
1 polymer ?
#
loop_
_entity_poly.entity_id
_entity_poly.type
_entity_poly.pdbx_seq_one_letter_code
_entity_poly.pdbx_strand_id
1 'polypeptide(L)'
;MKKTVSIVLGFIILIIILINLPSMIAHMKKYSFDHNKQFSIETKVISYKELREMYYQQMKLAQKLEGTIKYSLVAKEIRKGYDAVTYDVYFLEDRPQIKVKIELPITKYKDSNMTINFISGTGKILEIYEDGKWKAFSKKITPEIINNNE
;
A
#
# COMPACT_ATOMS: atom_id res chain seq x y z
N MET A 1 -2.55 -19.86 50.57
CA MET A 1 -1.48 -19.14 49.85
C MET A 1 -1.20 -19.68 48.45
N LYS A 2 -0.78 -20.93 48.23
CA LYS A 2 -0.43 -21.45 46.88
C LYS A 2 -1.55 -21.33 45.84
N LYS A 3 -2.80 -21.61 46.21
CA LYS A 3 -3.98 -21.47 45.32
C LYS A 3 -4.25 -20.01 44.94
N THR A 4 -4.17 -19.09 45.91
CA THR A 4 -4.33 -17.65 45.69
C THR A 4 -3.24 -17.10 44.76
N VAL A 5 -1.99 -17.50 44.95
CA VAL A 5 -0.88 -17.13 44.06
C VAL A 5 -1.09 -17.67 42.64
N SER A 6 -1.55 -18.92 42.49
CA SER A 6 -1.85 -19.51 41.18
C SER A 6 -3.01 -18.80 40.46
N ILE A 7 -4.05 -18.39 41.19
CA ILE A 7 -5.17 -17.63 40.63
C ILE A 7 -4.67 -16.26 40.15
N VAL A 8 -3.90 -15.56 40.98
CA VAL A 8 -3.31 -14.25 40.62
C VAL A 8 -2.41 -14.39 39.38
N LEU A 9 -1.57 -15.43 39.30
CA LEU A 9 -0.73 -15.68 38.14
C LEU A 9 -1.56 -15.93 36.87
N GLY A 10 -2.63 -16.72 36.98
CA GLY A 10 -3.56 -16.98 35.88
C GLY A 10 -4.25 -15.71 35.38
N PHE A 11 -4.66 -14.82 36.29
CA PHE A 11 -5.21 -13.51 35.93
C PHE A 11 -4.21 -12.62 35.21
N ILE A 12 -2.95 -12.59 35.66
CA ILE A 12 -1.88 -11.83 35.00
C ILE A 12 -1.69 -12.31 33.56
N ILE A 13 -1.62 -13.63 33.34
CA ILE A 13 -1.49 -14.21 32.00
C ILE A 13 -2.69 -13.84 31.11
N LEU A 14 -3.91 -13.93 31.65
CA LEU A 14 -5.12 -13.57 30.92
C LEU A 14 -5.11 -12.09 30.48
N ILE A 15 -4.71 -11.18 31.37
CA ILE A 15 -4.60 -9.75 31.06
C ILE A 15 -3.59 -9.51 29.93
N ILE A 16 -2.42 -10.17 29.98
CA ILE A 16 -1.39 -10.05 28.92
C ILE A 16 -1.96 -10.50 27.57
N ILE A 17 -2.72 -11.60 27.53
CA ILE A 17 -3.35 -12.08 26.29
C ILE A 17 -4.37 -11.06 25.77
N LEU A 18 -5.22 -10.53 26.64
CA LEU A 18 -6.25 -9.55 26.25
C LEU A 18 -5.65 -8.26 25.70
N ILE A 19 -4.54 -7.77 26.28
CA ILE A 19 -3.82 -6.59 25.79
C ILE A 19 -3.28 -6.81 24.37
N ASN A 20 -2.83 -8.03 24.05
CA ASN A 20 -2.22 -8.36 22.76
C ASN A 20 -3.23 -8.84 21.70
N LEU A 21 -4.48 -9.11 22.09
CA LEU A 21 -5.52 -9.64 21.20
C LEU A 21 -5.70 -8.81 19.91
N PRO A 22 -5.72 -7.46 19.93
CA PRO A 22 -5.82 -6.67 18.70
C PRO A 22 -4.67 -6.92 17.72
N SER A 23 -3.44 -7.00 18.24
CA SER A 23 -2.24 -7.28 17.44
C SER A 23 -2.32 -8.66 16.80
N MET A 24 -2.71 -9.68 17.57
CA MET A 24 -2.91 -11.04 17.04
C MET A 24 -3.93 -11.09 15.90
N ILE A 25 -5.06 -10.38 16.03
CA ILE A 25 -6.09 -10.31 14.98
C ILE A 25 -5.51 -9.65 13.71
N ALA A 26 -4.78 -8.55 13.86
CA ALA A 26 -4.17 -7.84 12.74
C ALA A 26 -3.15 -8.73 11.99
N HIS A 27 -2.30 -9.45 12.73
CA HIS A 27 -1.31 -10.36 12.17
C HIS A 27 -1.94 -11.58 11.48
N MET A 28 -2.96 -12.20 12.10
CA MET A 28 -3.70 -13.31 11.47
C MET A 28 -4.36 -12.86 10.16
N LYS A 29 -4.89 -11.64 10.13
CA LYS A 29 -5.47 -11.08 8.91
C LYS A 29 -4.44 -10.71 7.87
N LYS A 30 -3.30 -10.17 8.28
CA LYS A 30 -2.16 -9.94 7.38
C LYS A 30 -1.67 -11.24 6.74
N TYR A 31 -1.56 -12.31 7.53
CA TYR A 31 -1.20 -13.63 7.05
C TYR A 31 -2.19 -14.11 5.97
N SER A 32 -3.49 -14.07 6.26
CA SER A 32 -4.53 -14.43 5.28
C SER A 32 -4.46 -13.57 4.02
N PHE A 33 -4.24 -12.27 4.17
CA PHE A 33 -4.06 -11.35 3.05
C PHE A 33 -2.89 -11.78 2.16
N ASP A 34 -1.71 -12.03 2.74
CA ASP A 34 -0.52 -12.40 1.97
C ASP A 34 -0.66 -13.71 1.20
N HIS A 35 -1.38 -14.68 1.75
CA HIS A 35 -1.57 -15.99 1.14
C HIS A 35 -2.62 -16.00 0.03
N ASN A 36 -3.58 -15.07 0.08
CA ASN A 36 -4.74 -15.07 -0.83
C ASN A 36 -4.78 -13.84 -1.74
N LYS A 37 -3.80 -12.95 -1.66
CA LYS A 37 -3.71 -11.80 -2.57
C LYS A 37 -3.43 -12.27 -3.99
N GLN A 38 -4.12 -11.65 -4.93
CA GLN A 38 -3.91 -11.81 -6.36
C GLN A 38 -3.06 -10.64 -6.84
N PHE A 39 -1.98 -10.94 -7.53
CA PHE A 39 -1.09 -9.96 -8.13
C PHE A 39 -1.28 -9.94 -9.64
N SER A 40 -1.38 -8.75 -10.20
CA SER A 40 -1.40 -8.52 -11.65
C SER A 40 -0.58 -7.29 -12.01
N ILE A 41 -0.05 -7.27 -13.23
CA ILE A 41 0.53 -6.06 -13.82
C ILE A 41 -0.48 -5.56 -14.86
N GLU A 42 -0.95 -4.34 -14.68
CA GLU A 42 -1.90 -3.70 -15.59
C GLU A 42 -1.22 -2.57 -16.36
N THR A 43 -1.26 -2.63 -17.69
CA THR A 43 -0.84 -1.50 -18.53
C THR A 43 -2.01 -0.55 -18.75
N LYS A 44 -1.83 0.73 -18.43
CA LYS A 44 -2.84 1.78 -18.64
C LYS A 44 -2.26 3.00 -19.32
N VAL A 45 -3.04 3.62 -20.18
CA VAL A 45 -2.80 4.99 -20.65
C VAL A 45 -3.54 5.92 -19.72
N ILE A 46 -2.82 6.79 -19.02
CA ILE A 46 -3.37 7.60 -17.94
C ILE A 46 -2.80 9.03 -17.99
N SER A 47 -3.65 10.01 -17.70
CA SER A 47 -3.25 11.39 -17.46
C SER A 47 -2.82 11.62 -16.02
N TYR A 48 -2.11 12.71 -15.73
CA TYR A 48 -1.77 13.09 -14.35
C TYR A 48 -3.01 13.18 -13.45
N LYS A 49 -4.11 13.76 -13.96
CA LYS A 49 -5.37 13.90 -13.20
C LYS A 49 -5.96 12.56 -12.79
N GLU A 50 -6.03 11.61 -13.71
CA GLU A 50 -6.55 10.26 -13.44
C GLU A 50 -5.66 9.51 -12.47
N LEU A 51 -4.34 9.65 -12.62
CA LEU A 51 -3.38 9.04 -11.71
C LEU A 51 -3.49 9.64 -10.30
N ARG A 52 -3.74 10.96 -10.22
CA ARG A 52 -4.03 11.69 -8.98
C ARG A 52 -5.26 11.23 -8.26
N GLU A 53 -6.34 11.04 -9.00
CA GLU A 53 -7.56 10.48 -8.44
C GLU A 53 -7.30 9.07 -7.90
N MET A 54 -6.58 8.21 -8.65
CA MET A 54 -6.27 6.85 -8.23
C MET A 54 -5.49 6.80 -6.91
N TYR A 55 -4.38 7.54 -6.78
CA TYR A 55 -3.62 7.52 -5.52
C TYR A 55 -4.38 8.17 -4.37
N TYR A 56 -5.20 9.19 -4.63
CA TYR A 56 -6.00 9.85 -3.60
C TYR A 56 -7.07 8.91 -3.03
N GLN A 57 -7.73 8.12 -3.88
CA GLN A 57 -8.66 7.08 -3.44
C GLN A 57 -7.94 5.98 -2.65
N GLN A 58 -6.73 5.61 -3.06
CA GLN A 58 -5.91 4.64 -2.33
C GLN A 58 -5.49 5.16 -0.94
N MET A 59 -5.12 6.43 -0.83
CA MET A 59 -4.82 7.08 0.45
C MET A 59 -6.03 7.07 1.39
N LYS A 60 -7.22 7.43 0.89
CA LYS A 60 -8.47 7.35 1.67
C LYS A 60 -8.77 5.93 2.14
N LEU A 61 -8.56 4.94 1.27
CA LEU A 61 -8.74 3.53 1.62
C LEU A 61 -7.78 3.12 2.74
N ALA A 62 -6.49 3.48 2.63
CA ALA A 62 -5.51 3.22 3.68
C ALA A 62 -5.93 3.84 5.01
N GLN A 63 -6.26 5.14 5.03
CA GLN A 63 -6.71 5.83 6.25
C GLN A 63 -7.94 5.18 6.90
N LYS A 64 -8.93 4.78 6.09
CA LYS A 64 -10.12 4.08 6.58
C LYS A 64 -9.77 2.74 7.24
N LEU A 65 -8.80 2.02 6.70
CA LEU A 65 -8.41 0.69 7.18
C LEU A 65 -7.40 0.75 8.34
N GLU A 66 -6.57 1.79 8.42
CA GLU A 66 -5.61 2.04 9.51
C GLU A 66 -6.34 2.12 10.86
N GLY A 67 -7.52 2.73 10.90
CA GLY A 67 -8.36 2.82 12.11
C GLY A 67 -8.99 1.50 12.55
N THR A 68 -8.79 0.40 11.82
CA THR A 68 -9.38 -0.90 12.16
C THR A 68 -8.33 -1.84 12.73
N ILE A 69 -8.68 -2.56 13.81
CA ILE A 69 -7.83 -3.63 14.35
C ILE A 69 -7.51 -4.66 13.25
N LYS A 70 -8.54 -5.06 12.51
CA LYS A 70 -8.50 -6.16 11.52
C LYS A 70 -7.59 -5.87 10.33
N TYR A 71 -7.58 -4.65 9.81
CA TYR A 71 -6.90 -4.31 8.56
C TYR A 71 -5.76 -3.30 8.73
N SER A 72 -5.42 -2.90 9.95
CA SER A 72 -4.34 -1.93 10.22
C SER A 72 -3.01 -2.28 9.51
N LEU A 73 -2.62 -3.56 9.50
CA LEU A 73 -1.40 -4.00 8.81
C LEU A 73 -1.54 -4.03 7.28
N VAL A 74 -2.72 -4.34 6.75
CA VAL A 74 -2.99 -4.28 5.30
C VAL A 74 -2.99 -2.82 4.83
N ALA A 75 -3.54 -1.92 5.65
CA ALA A 75 -3.57 -0.49 5.38
C ALA A 75 -2.15 0.10 5.22
N LYS A 76 -1.19 -0.35 6.03
CA LYS A 76 0.23 0.02 5.88
C LYS A 76 0.81 -0.40 4.53
N GLU A 77 0.39 -1.53 3.96
CA GLU A 77 0.84 -1.94 2.62
C GLU A 77 0.21 -1.10 1.51
N ILE A 78 -1.08 -0.82 1.63
CA ILE A 78 -1.79 0.08 0.72
C ILE A 78 -1.12 1.45 0.71
N ARG A 79 -0.69 1.92 1.89
CA ARG A 79 0.05 3.17 2.06
C ARG A 79 1.38 3.18 1.31
N LYS A 80 2.23 2.19 1.59
CA LYS A 80 3.51 2.02 0.90
C LYS A 80 3.37 1.99 -0.62
N GLY A 81 2.34 1.33 -1.13
CA GLY A 81 2.09 1.24 -2.56
C GLY A 81 1.77 2.58 -3.22
N TYR A 82 0.99 3.46 -2.56
CA TYR A 82 0.72 4.78 -3.15
C TYR A 82 1.92 5.72 -2.99
N ASP A 83 2.65 5.65 -1.87
CA ASP A 83 3.86 6.46 -1.64
C ASP A 83 4.90 6.18 -2.74
N ALA A 84 5.08 4.92 -3.12
CA ALA A 84 5.99 4.50 -4.19
C ALA A 84 5.62 5.09 -5.56
N VAL A 85 4.36 4.96 -5.98
CA VAL A 85 3.94 5.47 -7.30
C VAL A 85 3.96 6.99 -7.37
N THR A 86 3.65 7.68 -6.28
CA THR A 86 3.64 9.14 -6.24
C THR A 86 5.01 9.71 -6.61
N TYR A 87 6.08 9.06 -6.16
CA TYR A 87 7.45 9.45 -6.49
C TYR A 87 7.77 9.26 -7.98
N ASP A 88 7.39 8.12 -8.55
CA ASP A 88 7.71 7.78 -9.95
C ASP A 88 7.08 8.73 -10.98
N VAL A 89 5.93 9.31 -10.62
CA VAL A 89 5.08 10.12 -11.50
C VAL A 89 5.05 11.59 -11.14
N TYR A 90 5.80 12.01 -10.11
CA TYR A 90 5.81 13.38 -9.60
C TYR A 90 6.09 14.42 -10.69
N PHE A 91 6.97 14.10 -11.64
CA PHE A 91 7.31 14.98 -12.76
C PHE A 91 6.13 15.29 -13.71
N LEU A 92 5.03 14.53 -13.65
CA LEU A 92 3.81 14.82 -14.40
C LEU A 92 3.01 15.99 -13.82
N GLU A 93 3.28 16.36 -12.56
CA GLU A 93 2.68 17.54 -11.93
C GLU A 93 3.01 18.82 -12.69
N ASP A 94 4.26 18.95 -13.14
CA ASP A 94 4.73 20.10 -13.94
C ASP A 94 4.26 20.03 -15.41
N ARG A 95 3.69 18.89 -15.84
CA ARG A 95 3.26 18.64 -17.22
C ARG A 95 1.89 17.94 -17.27
N PRO A 96 0.84 18.52 -16.67
CA PRO A 96 -0.45 17.85 -16.48
C PRO A 96 -1.17 17.49 -17.78
N GLN A 97 -0.81 18.12 -18.90
CA GLN A 97 -1.32 17.87 -20.24
C GLN A 97 -0.77 16.58 -20.88
N ILE A 98 0.31 16.02 -20.34
CA ILE A 98 0.93 14.81 -20.85
C ILE A 98 0.17 13.57 -20.37
N LYS A 99 0.06 12.57 -21.26
CA LYS A 99 -0.42 11.23 -20.91
C LYS A 99 0.75 10.27 -20.89
N VAL A 100 0.70 9.31 -19.98
CA VAL A 100 1.71 8.27 -19.88
C VAL A 100 1.08 6.90 -20.07
N LYS A 101 1.82 6.00 -20.70
CA LYS A 101 1.52 4.58 -20.68
C LYS A 101 2.35 3.96 -19.56
N ILE A 102 1.68 3.43 -18.56
CA ILE A 102 2.29 2.95 -17.32
C ILE A 102 1.86 1.52 -17.02
N GLU A 103 2.80 0.69 -16.59
CA GLU A 103 2.54 -0.59 -15.95
C GLU A 103 2.39 -0.37 -14.44
N LEU A 104 1.26 -0.82 -13.89
CA LEU A 104 0.97 -0.71 -12.48
C LEU A 104 0.88 -2.11 -11.86
N PRO A 105 1.66 -2.40 -10.80
CA PRO A 105 1.48 -3.59 -10.00
C PRO A 105 0.21 -3.45 -9.16
N ILE A 106 -0.83 -4.20 -9.50
CA ILE A 106 -2.11 -4.20 -8.82
C ILE A 106 -2.20 -5.42 -7.91
N THR A 107 -2.61 -5.20 -6.67
CA THR A 107 -2.92 -6.26 -5.71
C THR A 107 -4.37 -6.21 -5.34
N LYS A 108 -5.02 -7.37 -5.49
CA LYS A 108 -6.41 -7.59 -5.16
C LYS A 108 -6.53 -8.62 -4.06
N TYR A 109 -7.28 -8.29 -3.02
CA TYR A 109 -7.65 -9.20 -1.95
C TYR A 109 -9.15 -9.15 -1.73
N LYS A 110 -9.76 -10.33 -1.64
CA LYS A 110 -11.17 -10.47 -1.27
C LYS A 110 -11.25 -11.04 0.13
N ASP A 111 -11.85 -10.28 1.04
CA ASP A 111 -12.37 -10.80 2.31
C ASP A 111 -13.89 -10.87 2.23
N SER A 112 -14.53 -11.59 3.14
CA SER A 112 -15.99 -11.81 3.14
C SER A 112 -16.82 -10.53 3.02
N ASN A 113 -16.28 -9.40 3.51
CA ASN A 113 -17.00 -8.13 3.63
C ASN A 113 -16.47 -7.04 2.69
N MET A 114 -15.37 -7.27 1.97
CA MET A 114 -14.78 -6.24 1.10
C MET A 114 -13.82 -6.82 0.07
N THR A 115 -13.74 -6.14 -1.08
CA THR A 115 -12.63 -6.29 -2.02
C THR A 115 -11.69 -5.11 -1.86
N ILE A 116 -10.44 -5.38 -1.55
CA ILE A 116 -9.37 -4.39 -1.48
C ILE A 116 -8.58 -4.50 -2.78
N ASN A 117 -8.55 -3.43 -3.57
CA ASN A 117 -7.79 -3.35 -4.80
C ASN A 117 -6.93 -2.09 -4.79
N PHE A 118 -5.62 -2.23 -4.97
CA PHE A 118 -4.68 -1.12 -4.81
C PHE A 118 -3.39 -1.37 -5.58
N ILE A 119 -2.67 -0.30 -5.86
CA ILE A 119 -1.32 -0.35 -6.44
C ILE A 119 -0.35 -0.73 -5.33
N SER A 120 0.38 -1.84 -5.47
CA SER A 120 1.17 -2.43 -4.38
C SER A 120 2.69 -2.21 -4.47
N GLY A 121 3.16 -1.43 -5.45
CA GLY A 121 4.58 -1.15 -5.66
C GLY A 121 4.80 -0.03 -6.67
N THR A 122 6.04 0.11 -7.11
CA THR A 122 6.47 1.13 -8.10
C THR A 122 5.84 0.87 -9.46
N GLY A 123 5.37 1.94 -10.11
CA GLY A 123 4.86 1.88 -11.47
C GLY A 123 6.01 2.00 -12.46
N LYS A 124 5.89 1.39 -13.64
CA LYS A 124 6.87 1.53 -14.71
C LYS A 124 6.26 2.29 -15.87
N ILE A 125 6.72 3.52 -16.08
CA ILE A 125 6.32 4.30 -17.25
C ILE A 125 7.04 3.72 -18.48
N LEU A 126 6.25 3.30 -19.46
CA LEU A 126 6.72 2.73 -20.72
C LEU A 126 6.90 3.81 -21.78
N GLU A 127 5.90 4.68 -21.92
CA GLU A 127 5.83 5.68 -22.99
C GLU A 127 5.20 6.97 -22.48
N ILE A 128 5.63 8.10 -23.05
CA ILE A 128 5.08 9.43 -22.81
C ILE A 128 4.46 9.94 -24.12
N TYR A 129 3.25 10.47 -24.04
CA TYR A 129 2.59 11.16 -25.15
C TYR A 129 2.87 12.66 -25.08
N GLU A 130 3.74 13.13 -25.98
CA GLU A 130 4.17 14.52 -26.06
C GLU A 130 4.26 14.92 -27.54
N ASP A 131 3.85 16.15 -27.87
CA ASP A 131 3.87 16.68 -29.25
C ASP A 131 3.13 15.81 -30.28
N GLY A 132 2.04 15.15 -29.86
CA GLY A 132 1.23 14.30 -30.73
C GLY A 132 1.84 12.92 -31.02
N LYS A 133 2.93 12.53 -30.35
CA LYS A 133 3.61 11.25 -30.58
C LYS A 133 3.93 10.54 -29.27
N TRP A 134 3.91 9.21 -29.30
CA TRP A 134 4.42 8.38 -28.22
C TRP A 134 5.94 8.29 -28.31
N LYS A 135 6.62 8.61 -27.21
CA LYS A 135 8.06 8.52 -27.03
C LYS A 135 8.35 7.49 -25.94
N ALA A 136 9.26 6.55 -26.19
CA ALA A 136 9.68 5.59 -25.18
C ALA A 136 10.30 6.33 -23.97
N PHE A 137 9.88 5.96 -22.77
CA PHE A 137 10.39 6.56 -21.55
C PHE A 137 11.48 5.69 -20.94
N SER A 138 12.72 6.19 -20.95
CA SER A 138 13.86 5.51 -20.34
C SER A 138 14.43 6.34 -19.18
N LYS A 139 13.60 6.66 -18.17
CA LYS A 139 14.15 7.23 -16.95
C LYS A 139 14.84 6.13 -16.15
N LYS A 140 16.18 6.11 -16.15
CA LYS A 140 16.93 5.49 -15.06
C LYS A 140 16.65 6.34 -13.82
N ILE A 141 15.82 5.84 -12.92
CA ILE A 141 15.71 6.42 -11.57
C ILE A 141 17.00 6.00 -10.86
N THR A 142 18.02 6.84 -10.93
CA THR A 142 19.17 6.70 -10.04
C THR A 142 18.68 7.18 -8.67
N PRO A 143 18.69 6.33 -7.63
CA PRO A 143 18.55 6.85 -6.29
C PRO A 143 19.80 7.70 -6.06
N GLU A 144 19.66 9.02 -6.10
CA GLU A 144 20.60 9.86 -5.36
C GLU A 144 20.42 9.47 -3.90
N ILE A 145 21.34 8.61 -3.45
CA ILE A 145 21.63 8.41 -2.05
C ILE A 145 22.00 9.81 -1.56
N ILE A 146 21.05 10.48 -0.93
CA ILE A 146 21.34 11.60 -0.05
C ILE A 146 22.11 10.99 1.12
N ASN A 147 23.43 10.87 0.95
CA ASN A 147 24.38 10.74 2.03
C ASN A 147 24.33 12.05 2.81
N ASN A 148 23.37 12.17 3.73
CA ASN A 148 23.49 13.10 4.84
C ASN A 148 24.23 12.35 5.94
N ASN A 149 25.56 12.27 5.79
CA ASN A 149 26.45 12.21 6.94
C ASN A 149 26.45 13.60 7.57
N GLU A 150 25.81 13.73 8.73
CA GLU A 150 26.25 14.58 9.85
C GLU A 150 25.61 14.06 11.15
#